data_AF-A0A376TPU5-F1
#
_entry.id   AF-A0A376TPU5-F1
#
_cell.length_a   1.000
_cell.length_b   1.000
_cell.length_c   1.000
_cell.angle_alpha   90.00
_cell.angle_beta   90.00
_cell.angle_gamma   90.00
#
_symmetry.space_group_name_H-M   'P 1'
#
loop_
_entity.id
_entity.type
_entity.pdbx_description
1 polymer ?
#
loop_
_entity_poly.entity_id
_entity_poly.type
_entity_poly.pdbx_seq_one_letter_code
_entity_poly.pdbx_strand_id
1 'polypeptide(L)'
;MAQRQLYITGGIGSQSSGEAFSSDYDLPNDTVYAESCASIGLMMFARRMLEMEGDSQYADVMERALYNTVLGGMALDGKHFFYVNPLEVHPKSLKFNPYLRSR
;
A
#
# COMPACT_ATOMS: atom_id res chain seq x y z
N MET A 1 2.56 9.45 -10.16
CA MET A 1 2.26 8.41 -9.16
C MET A 1 1.48 8.98 -7.98
N ALA A 2 2.10 9.73 -7.05
CA ALA A 2 1.50 10.12 -5.76
C ALA A 2 0.13 10.84 -5.84
N GLN A 3 -0.16 11.54 -6.94
CA GLN A 3 -1.43 12.26 -7.12
C GLN A 3 -2.53 11.44 -7.83
N ARG A 4 -2.22 10.27 -8.39
CA ARG A 4 -3.15 9.52 -9.27
C ARG A 4 -3.27 8.04 -8.96
N GLN A 5 -2.25 7.44 -8.37
CA GLN A 5 -2.15 5.98 -8.17
C GLN A 5 -1.59 5.66 -6.77
N LEU A 6 -2.00 6.44 -5.77
CA LEU A 6 -1.63 6.29 -4.36
C LEU A 6 -2.91 6.19 -3.55
N TYR A 7 -3.06 5.11 -2.78
CA TYR A 7 -4.18 4.97 -1.85
C TYR A 7 -4.02 5.94 -0.67
N ILE A 8 -5.13 6.26 0.00
CA ILE A 8 -5.13 7.19 1.14
C ILE A 8 -4.23 6.70 2.30
N THR A 9 -4.00 5.39 2.39
CA THR A 9 -3.11 4.74 3.37
C THR A 9 -1.63 4.73 2.95
N GLY A 10 -1.28 5.35 1.82
CA GLY A 10 0.08 5.28 1.28
C GLY A 10 0.43 3.95 0.59
N GLY A 11 -0.55 3.07 0.39
CA GLY A 11 -0.39 1.85 -0.39
C GLY A 11 -0.30 2.14 -1.90
N ILE A 12 0.44 1.30 -2.63
CA ILE A 12 0.56 1.34 -4.11
C ILE A 12 0.44 -0.06 -4.70
N GLY A 13 0.00 -0.15 -5.96
CA GLY A 13 -0.32 -1.42 -6.63
C GLY A 13 -1.81 -1.74 -6.49
N SER A 14 -2.58 -1.38 -7.51
CA SER A 14 -4.03 -1.61 -7.58
C SER A 14 -4.39 -2.99 -8.10
N GLN A 15 -3.49 -3.67 -8.83
CA GLN A 15 -3.77 -4.97 -9.43
C GLN A 15 -3.03 -6.09 -8.72
N SER A 16 -3.77 -7.15 -8.40
CA SER A 16 -3.19 -8.40 -7.93
C SER A 16 -2.42 -9.15 -9.02
N SER A 17 -2.86 -9.04 -10.28
CA SER A 17 -2.15 -9.60 -11.42
C SER A 17 -0.84 -8.85 -11.65
N GLY A 18 0.28 -9.51 -11.35
CA GLY A 18 1.62 -8.94 -11.50
C GLY A 18 1.99 -7.92 -10.42
N GLU A 19 1.17 -7.77 -9.36
CA GLU A 19 1.47 -6.91 -8.20
C GLU A 19 1.80 -5.47 -8.64
N ALA A 20 0.98 -4.96 -9.56
CA ALA A 20 1.35 -3.84 -10.43
C ALA A 20 0.41 -2.64 -10.30
N PHE A 21 0.88 -1.51 -10.83
CA PHE A 21 0.04 -0.37 -11.16
C PHE A 21 -0.96 -0.72 -12.26
N SER A 22 -2.07 0.02 -12.32
CA SER A 22 -3.01 -0.02 -13.44
C SER A 22 -3.02 1.31 -14.19
N SER A 23 -4.15 2.01 -14.13
CA SER A 23 -4.39 3.28 -14.81
C SER A 23 -4.54 4.39 -13.80
N ASP A 24 -4.42 5.64 -14.25
CA ASP A 24 -4.64 6.79 -13.41
C ASP A 24 -6.05 6.74 -12.78
N TYR A 25 -6.11 6.94 -11.46
CA TYR A 25 -7.32 6.92 -10.62
C TYR A 25 -8.04 5.58 -10.50
N ASP A 26 -7.47 4.49 -11.00
CA ASP A 26 -7.98 3.14 -10.77
C ASP A 26 -7.53 2.63 -9.39
N LEU A 27 -8.32 2.98 -8.37
CA LEU A 27 -8.04 2.74 -6.94
C LEU A 27 -9.20 2.00 -6.24
N PRO A 28 -9.55 0.76 -6.63
CA PRO A 28 -10.63 0.00 -6.00
C PRO A 28 -10.25 -0.50 -4.60
N ASN A 29 -11.07 -0.24 -3.57
CA ASN A 29 -10.73 -0.55 -2.18
C ASN A 29 -10.79 -2.04 -1.82
N ASP A 30 -11.60 -2.82 -2.52
CA ASP A 30 -11.90 -4.23 -2.25
C ASP A 30 -11.00 -5.21 -3.02
N THR A 31 -10.41 -4.74 -4.13
CA THR A 31 -9.57 -5.54 -5.02
C THR A 31 -8.13 -5.05 -5.10
N VAL A 32 -7.81 -3.97 -4.39
CA VAL A 32 -6.45 -3.45 -4.21
C VAL A 32 -5.48 -4.53 -3.74
N TYR A 33 -4.24 -4.45 -4.24
CA TYR A 33 -3.13 -5.25 -3.74
C TYR A 33 -2.40 -4.55 -2.58
N ALA A 34 -1.98 -3.29 -2.78
CA ALA A 34 -1.33 -2.44 -1.77
C ALA A 34 -0.30 -3.23 -0.94
N GLU A 35 0.69 -3.79 -1.62
CA GLU A 35 1.66 -4.67 -0.98
C GLU A 35 2.44 -3.94 0.12
N SER A 36 2.71 -4.65 1.22
CA SER A 36 3.56 -4.14 2.30
C SER A 36 4.94 -3.72 1.79
N CYS A 37 5.59 -4.54 0.94
CA CYS A 37 6.90 -4.22 0.38
C CYS A 37 6.86 -3.00 -0.55
N ALA A 38 5.81 -2.87 -1.36
CA ALA A 38 5.66 -1.73 -2.25
C ALA A 38 5.53 -0.42 -1.46
N SER A 39 4.83 -0.45 -0.32
CA SER A 39 4.70 0.70 0.58
C SER A 39 6.02 1.06 1.28
N ILE A 40 6.81 0.05 1.68
CA ILE A 40 8.18 0.24 2.19
C ILE A 40 9.07 0.87 1.10
N GLY A 41 8.97 0.37 -0.14
CA GLY A 41 9.68 0.93 -1.29
C GLY A 41 9.31 2.38 -1.56
N LEU A 42 8.01 2.74 -1.47
CA LEU A 42 7.55 4.12 -1.57
C LEU A 42 8.15 5.01 -0.47
N MET A 43 8.17 4.54 0.77
CA MET A 43 8.79 5.26 1.89
C MET A 43 10.29 5.50 1.64
N MET A 44 11.01 4.48 1.18
CA MET A 44 12.43 4.60 0.81
C MET A 44 12.65 5.58 -0.35
N PHE A 45 11.78 5.55 -1.36
CA PHE A 45 11.83 6.47 -2.49
C PHE A 45 11.55 7.92 -2.05
N ALA A 46 10.51 8.14 -1.25
CA ALA A 46 10.15 9.46 -0.73
C ALA A 46 11.29 10.07 0.12
N ARG A 47 11.96 9.26 0.94
CA ARG A 47 13.16 9.70 1.67
C ARG A 47 14.26 10.20 0.72
N ARG A 48 14.53 9.48 -0.38
CA ARG A 48 15.54 9.89 -1.36
C ARG A 48 15.16 11.16 -2.09
N MET A 49 13.88 11.33 -2.43
CA MET A 49 13.37 12.58 -3.00
C MET A 49 13.57 13.76 -2.05
N LEU A 50 13.27 13.58 -0.76
CA LEU A 50 13.49 14.61 0.26
C LEU A 50 14.96 14.98 0.45
N GLU A 51 15.87 14.01 0.34
CA GLU A 51 17.32 14.25 0.38
C GLU A 51 17.84 14.98 -0.88
N MET A 52 17.17 14.79 -2.03
CA MET A 52 17.51 15.46 -3.30
C MET A 52 16.96 16.89 -3.36
N GLU A 53 15.75 17.10 -2.88
CA GLU A 53 15.05 18.37 -2.85
C GLU A 53 14.22 18.48 -1.56
N GLY A 54 14.44 19.55 -0.80
CA GLY A 54 13.81 19.78 0.50
C GLY A 54 12.33 20.16 0.45
N ASP A 55 11.54 19.50 -0.40
CA ASP A 55 10.10 19.70 -0.53
C ASP A 55 9.34 18.83 0.50
N SER A 56 8.50 19.48 1.31
CA SER A 56 7.72 18.82 2.35
C SER A 56 6.76 17.75 1.82
N GLN A 57 6.31 17.84 0.57
CA GLN A 57 5.39 16.84 0.01
C GLN A 57 5.97 15.41 0.02
N TYR A 58 7.30 15.28 -0.07
CA TYR A 58 7.96 13.98 0.03
C TYR A 58 7.93 13.44 1.46
N ALA A 59 8.09 14.33 2.46
CA ALA A 59 7.93 13.96 3.86
C ALA A 59 6.48 13.51 4.16
N ASP A 60 5.48 14.19 3.59
CA ASP A 60 4.07 13.84 3.77
C ASP A 60 3.74 12.44 3.21
N VAL A 61 4.28 12.10 2.03
CA VAL A 61 4.11 10.77 1.44
C VAL A 61 4.84 9.70 2.25
N MET A 62 6.05 10.01 2.73
CA MET A 62 6.83 9.12 3.58
C MET A 62 6.09 8.83 4.90
N GLU A 63 5.58 9.86 5.57
CA GLU A 63 4.79 9.75 6.80
C GLU A 63 3.53 8.92 6.57
N ARG A 64 2.78 9.23 5.51
CA ARG A 64 1.55 8.51 5.16
C ARG A 64 1.79 7.02 4.94
N ALA A 65 2.84 6.63 4.21
CA ALA A 65 3.17 5.23 4.01
C ALA A 65 3.58 4.55 5.32
N LEU A 66 4.46 5.20 6.11
CA LEU A 66 4.97 4.67 7.37
C LEU A 66 3.86 4.40 8.39
N TYR A 67 3.04 5.40 8.70
CA TYR A 67 2.06 5.32 9.78
C TYR A 67 0.76 4.60 9.41
N ASN A 68 0.59 4.20 8.14
CA ASN A 68 -0.59 3.48 7.69
C ASN A 68 -0.21 2.09 7.15
N THR A 69 0.17 1.97 5.87
CA THR A 69 0.32 0.65 5.25
C THR A 69 1.55 -0.11 5.76
N VAL A 70 2.68 0.56 6.02
CA VAL A 70 3.91 -0.11 6.48
C VAL A 70 3.72 -0.71 7.87
N LEU A 71 3.24 0.08 8.85
CA LEU A 71 2.98 -0.43 10.20
C LEU A 71 1.71 -1.29 10.28
N GLY A 72 0.69 -0.98 9.48
CA GLY A 72 -0.56 -1.74 9.41
C GLY A 72 -0.39 -3.14 8.82
N GLY A 73 0.68 -3.37 8.06
CA GLY A 73 1.04 -4.68 7.51
C GLY A 73 1.53 -5.70 8.55
N MET A 74 1.64 -5.35 9.82
CA MET A 74 2.10 -6.23 10.89
C MET A 74 1.11 -6.22 12.07
N ALA A 75 0.83 -7.39 12.63
CA ALA A 75 0.05 -7.50 13.86
C ALA A 75 0.81 -6.89 15.06
N LEU A 76 0.07 -6.43 16.07
CA LEU A 76 0.66 -5.79 17.26
C LEU A 76 1.61 -6.72 18.05
N ASP A 77 1.50 -8.04 17.86
CA ASP A 77 2.40 -9.02 18.48
C ASP A 77 3.73 -9.22 17.72
N GLY A 78 3.85 -8.65 16.52
CA GLY A 78 5.01 -8.76 15.64
C GLY A 78 5.22 -10.16 15.03
N LYS A 79 4.22 -11.05 15.09
CA LYS A 79 4.34 -12.45 14.64
C LYS A 79 3.51 -12.78 13.42
N HIS A 80 2.53 -11.94 13.10
CA HIS A 80 1.64 -12.11 11.96
C HIS A 80 1.73 -10.89 11.05
N PHE A 81 1.62 -11.12 9.74
CA PHE A 81 1.87 -10.10 8.73
C PHE A 81 0.85 -10.18 7.61
N PHE A 82 0.49 -9.03 7.06
CA PHE A 82 -0.21 -8.91 5.80
C PHE A 82 0.79 -8.73 4.66
N TYR A 83 0.62 -9.53 3.62
CA TYR A 83 1.26 -9.28 2.34
C TYR A 83 0.48 -8.20 1.55
N VAL A 84 -0.86 -8.33 1.57
CA VAL A 84 -1.83 -7.51 0.85
C VAL A 84 -2.62 -6.68 1.87
N ASN A 85 -2.76 -5.37 1.65
CA ASN A 85 -3.38 -4.43 2.59
C ASN A 85 -4.67 -3.79 2.02
N PRO A 86 -5.81 -4.50 2.05
CA PRO A 86 -7.09 -4.00 1.52
C PRO A 86 -7.65 -2.82 2.32
N LEU A 87 -8.40 -1.94 1.64
CA LEU A 87 -9.13 -0.83 2.27
C LEU A 87 -10.60 -1.18 2.54
N GLU A 88 -11.11 -2.24 1.92
CA GLU A 88 -12.43 -2.82 2.19
C GLU A 88 -12.31 -4.34 2.29
N VAL A 89 -12.89 -4.92 3.34
CA VAL A 89 -12.90 -6.38 3.55
C VAL A 89 -14.29 -6.83 3.96
N HIS A 90 -14.86 -7.75 3.19
CA HIS A 90 -16.03 -8.52 3.58
C HIS A 90 -15.64 -9.99 3.81
N PRO A 91 -15.52 -10.49 5.06
CA PRO A 91 -14.94 -11.80 5.33
C PRO A 91 -15.56 -12.99 4.57
N LYS A 92 -16.85 -12.91 4.22
CA LYS A 92 -17.51 -13.97 3.43
C LYS A 92 -17.04 -14.01 1.98
N SER A 93 -16.58 -12.90 1.41
CA SER A 93 -16.08 -12.84 0.03
C SER A 93 -14.63 -13.34 -0.10
N LEU A 94 -13.86 -13.41 1.00
CA LEU A 94 -12.48 -13.93 1.00
C LEU A 94 -12.35 -15.35 0.45
N LYS A 95 -13.40 -16.17 0.56
CA LYS A 95 -13.41 -17.53 -0.03
C LYS A 95 -13.34 -17.52 -1.56
N PHE A 96 -13.74 -16.42 -2.19
CA PHE A 96 -13.82 -16.25 -3.63
C PHE A 96 -12.74 -15.31 -4.17
N ASN A 97 -12.02 -14.59 -3.30
CA ASN A 97 -10.89 -13.76 -3.66
C ASN A 97 -9.58 -14.42 -3.20
N PRO A 98 -8.88 -15.16 -4.07
CA PRO A 98 -7.66 -15.88 -3.70
C PRO A 98 -6.50 -14.94 -3.35
N TYR A 99 -6.56 -13.66 -3.74
CA TYR A 99 -5.48 -12.69 -3.54
C TYR A 99 -5.49 -12.04 -2.15
N LEU A 100 -6.65 -11.96 -1.50
CA LEU A 100 -6.80 -11.46 -0.12
C LEU A 100 -6.67 -12.54 0.94
N ARG A 101 -6.44 -13.79 0.52
CA ARG A 101 -6.27 -14.91 1.44
C ARG A 101 -4.82 -14.93 1.89
N SER A 102 -4.56 -14.88 3.21
CA SER A 102 -3.20 -15.13 3.70
C SER A 102 -2.77 -16.51 3.19
N ARG A 103 -1.63 -16.57 2.51
CA ARG A 103 -1.02 -17.86 2.16
C ARG A 103 -0.57 -18.59 3.42
#